data_AF-A0A388NZP0-F1
#
_entry.id   AF-A0A388NZP0-F1
#
_cell.length_a   1.000
_cell.length_b   1.000
_cell.length_c   1.000
_cell.angle_alpha   90.00
_cell.angle_beta   90.00
_cell.angle_gamma   90.00
#
_symmetry.space_group_name_H-M   'P 1'
#
loop_
_entity.id
_entity.type
_entity.pdbx_description
1 polymer ?
#
loop_
_entity_poly.entity_id
_entity_poly.type
_entity_poly.pdbx_seq_one_letter_code
_entity_poly.pdbx_strand_id
1 'polypeptide(L)' 'MEGVRVPDELPWRSILADARPYLGEIYSAPTDWDPLKTRNDLFPGYGNTGRLDMTDPWQFRNFLAPTPS' A
#
# COMPACT_ATOMS: atom_id res chain seq x y z
N MET A 1 35.35 6.79 3.28
CA MET A 1 34.39 6.89 4.39
C MET A 1 33.01 6.87 3.78
N GLU A 2 32.11 6.06 4.33
CA GLU A 2 30.71 6.05 3.89
C GLU A 2 30.02 7.23 4.62
N GLY A 3 29.33 8.10 3.88
CA GLY A 3 28.69 9.30 4.43
C GLY A 3 27.42 8.97 5.23
N VAL A 4 26.58 9.98 5.48
CA VAL A 4 25.25 9.75 6.06
C VAL A 4 24.44 8.91 5.08
N ARG A 5 23.88 7.80 5.58
CA ARG A 5 23.06 6.88 4.80
C ARG A 5 21.61 6.90 5.25
N VAL A 6 20.72 6.66 4.29
CA VAL A 6 19.31 6.37 4.57
C VAL A 6 19.09 4.87 4.75
N PRO A 7 17.99 4.43 5.39
CA PRO A 7 17.72 3.00 5.62
C PRO A 7 17.77 2.13 4.36
N ASP A 8 17.35 2.65 3.20
CA ASP A 8 17.35 1.91 1.92
C ASP A 8 18.76 1.58 1.39
N GLU A 9 19.78 2.27 1.88
CA GLU A 9 21.19 2.06 1.51
C GLU A 9 21.92 1.10 2.47
N LEU A 10 21.26 0.66 3.54
CA LEU A 10 21.83 -0.23 4.54
C LEU A 10 21.65 -1.71 4.16
N PRO A 11 22.53 -2.61 4.65
CA PRO A 11 22.42 -4.05 4.38
C PRO A 11 21.23 -4.66 5.14
N TRP A 12 20.05 -4.62 4.52
CA TRP A 12 18.78 -5.02 5.14
C TRP A 12 18.80 -6.44 5.73
N ARG A 13 19.57 -7.38 5.14
CA ARG A 13 19.67 -8.76 5.63
C ARG A 13 20.30 -8.85 7.03
N SER A 14 21.34 -8.07 7.28
CA SER A 14 22.02 -8.05 8.59
C SER A 14 21.11 -7.43 9.63
N ILE A 15 20.54 -6.27 9.30
CA ILE A 15 19.65 -5.52 10.20
C ILE A 15 18.42 -6.37 10.57
N LEU A 16 17.82 -7.03 9.58
CA LEU A 16 16.67 -7.90 9.84
C LEU A 16 17.05 -9.13 10.67
N ALA A 17 18.26 -9.68 10.51
CA ALA A 17 18.74 -10.79 11.34
C ALA A 17 18.85 -10.37 12.81
N ASP A 18 19.36 -9.16 13.07
CA ASP A 18 19.49 -8.60 14.42
C ASP A 18 18.13 -8.24 15.03
N ALA A 19 17.20 -7.71 14.23
CA ALA A 19 15.87 -7.29 14.67
C ALA A 19 14.88 -8.45 14.87
N ARG A 20 15.07 -9.58 14.17
CA ARG A 20 14.16 -10.74 14.14
C ARG A 20 13.64 -11.20 15.51
N PRO A 21 14.47 -11.31 16.57
CA PRO A 21 14.01 -11.74 17.89
C PRO A 21 12.94 -10.83 18.52
N TYR A 22 12.83 -9.59 18.05
CA TYR A 22 11.95 -8.56 18.62
C TYR A 22 10.68 -8.30 17.80
N LEU A 23 10.55 -8.88 16.60
CA LEU A 23 9.45 -8.60 15.67
C LEU A 23 8.29 -9.59 15.78
N GLY A 24 8.46 -10.69 16.53
CA GLY A 24 7.46 -11.76 16.60
C GLY A 24 7.31 -12.52 15.27
N GLU A 25 6.10 -12.96 14.97
CA GLU A 25 5.78 -13.65 13.72
C GLU A 25 5.70 -12.66 12.55
N ILE A 26 6.48 -12.92 11.48
CA ILE A 26 6.45 -12.13 10.25
C ILE A 26 5.66 -12.92 9.20
N TYR A 27 4.45 -12.46 8.88
CA TYR A 27 3.59 -13.08 7.88
C TYR A 27 3.84 -12.50 6.48
N SER A 28 3.99 -13.37 5.49
CA SER A 28 4.08 -13.00 4.08
C SER A 28 3.30 -14.01 3.25
N ALA A 29 2.21 -13.55 2.64
CA ALA A 29 1.40 -14.36 1.75
C ALA A 29 0.82 -13.51 0.62
N PRO A 30 0.63 -14.10 -0.57
CA PRO A 30 -0.11 -13.43 -1.63
C PRO A 30 -1.56 -13.22 -1.20
N THR A 31 -2.13 -12.11 -1.64
CA THR A 31 -3.56 -11.81 -1.52
C THR A 31 -4.10 -11.46 -2.89
N ASP A 32 -5.34 -11.83 -3.15
CA ASP A 32 -6.08 -11.49 -4.36
C ASP A 32 -6.89 -10.18 -4.18
N TRP A 33 -6.60 -9.42 -3.14
CA TRP A 33 -7.21 -8.13 -2.84
C TRP A 33 -6.66 -7.02 -3.75
N ASP A 34 -7.56 -6.17 -4.21
CA ASP A 34 -7.26 -4.90 -4.88
C ASP A 34 -8.21 -3.79 -4.37
N PRO A 35 -7.90 -2.50 -4.62
CA PRO A 35 -8.70 -1.38 -4.13
C PRO A 35 -10.15 -1.31 -4.65
N LEU A 36 -10.48 -2.05 -5.71
CA LEU A 36 -11.80 -2.05 -6.36
C LEU A 36 -12.65 -3.26 -5.96
N LYS A 37 -12.03 -4.39 -5.57
CA LYS A 37 -12.68 -5.70 -5.39
C LYS A 37 -13.91 -5.70 -4.49
N THR A 38 -13.87 -4.96 -3.39
CA THR A 38 -14.97 -4.86 -2.42
C THR A 38 -15.57 -3.45 -2.34
N ARG A 39 -15.27 -2.59 -3.32
CA ARG A 39 -15.78 -1.22 -3.33
C ARG A 39 -17.25 -1.23 -3.73
N ASN A 40 -18.10 -0.70 -2.84
CA ASN A 40 -19.53 -0.55 -3.08
C ASN A 40 -19.88 0.93 -3.04
N ASP A 41 -20.26 1.51 -4.18
CA ASP A 41 -20.70 2.90 -4.25
C ASP A 41 -22.20 3.01 -3.97
N LEU A 42 -22.55 3.39 -2.75
CA LEU A 42 -23.93 3.59 -2.33
C LEU A 42 -24.53 4.90 -2.87
N PHE A 43 -23.69 5.85 -3.32
CA PHE A 43 -24.11 7.15 -3.83
C PHE A 43 -23.41 7.46 -5.16
N PRO A 44 -23.75 6.75 -6.25
CA PRO A 44 -23.11 6.95 -7.55
C PRO A 44 -23.16 8.40 -8.01
N GLY A 45 -22.00 8.97 -8.34
CA GLY A 45 -21.87 10.36 -8.79
C GLY A 45 -21.71 11.39 -7.68
N TYR A 46 -21.73 10.98 -6.40
CA TYR A 46 -21.37 11.85 -5.29
C TYR A 46 -19.86 11.81 -5.03
N GLY A 47 -19.20 12.97 -5.05
CA GLY A 47 -17.77 13.07 -4.85
C GLY A 47 -16.93 12.55 -6.02
N ASN A 48 -15.77 11.97 -5.73
CA ASN A 48 -14.81 11.55 -6.76
C ASN A 48 -14.99 10.10 -7.27
N THR A 49 -16.12 9.42 -7.00
CA THR A 49 -16.30 8.01 -7.38
C THR A 49 -16.39 7.76 -8.88
N GLY A 50 -16.78 8.77 -9.67
CA GLY A 50 -16.70 8.71 -11.14
C GLY A 50 -15.27 8.79 -11.70
N ARG A 51 -14.27 8.95 -10.83
CA ARG A 51 -12.84 9.07 -11.18
C ARG A 51 -12.08 7.78 -10.88
N LEU A 52 -12.71 6.62 -10.86
CA LEU A 52 -12.00 5.33 -10.72
C LEU A 52 -11.36 4.91 -12.05
N ASP A 53 -10.23 4.22 -11.97
CA ASP A 53 -9.62 3.52 -13.10
C ASP A 53 -9.97 2.03 -13.04
N MET A 54 -10.78 1.56 -13.99
CA MET A 54 -11.16 0.14 -14.08
C MET A 54 -10.16 -0.69 -14.90
N THR A 55 -9.21 -0.06 -15.58
CA THR A 55 -8.22 -0.73 -16.43
C THR A 55 -6.98 -1.14 -15.65
N ASP A 56 -6.62 -0.36 -14.64
CA ASP A 56 -5.56 -0.67 -13.69
C ASP A 56 -6.06 -0.46 -12.25
N PRO A 57 -6.33 -1.54 -11.49
CA PRO A 57 -6.86 -1.44 -10.14
C PRO A 57 -5.90 -0.77 -9.16
N TRP A 58 -4.59 -0.74 -9.44
CA TRP A 58 -3.56 -0.19 -8.56
C TRP A 58 -3.27 1.30 -8.76
N GLN A 59 -4.02 1.98 -9.64
CA GLN A 59 -3.90 3.42 -9.80
C GLN A 59 -4.18 4.16 -8.49
N PHE A 60 -3.35 5.15 -8.16
CA PHE A 60 -3.46 5.90 -6.90
C PHE A 60 -4.87 6.49 -6.67
N ARG A 61 -5.56 6.86 -7.76
CA ARG A 61 -6.93 7.39 -7.71
C ARG A 61 -7.95 6.41 -7.13
N ASN A 62 -7.72 5.10 -7.22
CA ASN A 62 -8.61 4.07 -6.68
C ASN A 62 -8.50 3.95 -5.15
N PHE A 63 -7.37 4.37 -4.58
CA PHE A 63 -7.16 4.42 -3.12
C PHE A 63 -7.79 5.64 -2.46
N LEU A 64 -8.07 6.69 -3.23
CA LEU A 64 -8.67 7.90 -2.68
C LEU A 64 -10.07 7.62 -2.15
N ALA A 65 -10.30 7.98 -0.89
CA ALA A 65 -11.63 7.96 -0.32
C ALA A 65 -12.52 8.97 -1.06
N PRO A 66 -13.83 8.68 -1.22
CA PRO A 66 -14.78 9.64 -1.74
C PRO A 66 -14.77 10.91 -0.90
N THR A 67 -14.35 12.02 -1.50
CA THR A 67 -14.51 13.36 -0.94
C THR A 67 -15.56 14.11 -1.75
N PRO A 68 -16.44 14.91 -1.12
CA PRO A 68 -17.26 15.87 -1.84
C PRO A 68 -16.34 16.76 -2.70
N SER A 69 -16.79 17.08 -3.90
CA SER A 69 -16.08 18.05 -4.77
C SER A 69 -16.37 19.48 -4.34
#